data_AF-W2KS93-F1
#
_entry.id   AF-W2KS93-F1
#
_cell.length_a   1.000
_cell.length_b   1.000
_cell.length_c   1.000
_cell.angle_alpha   90.00
_cell.angle_beta   90.00
_cell.angle_gamma   90.00
#
_symmetry.space_group_name_H-M   'P 1'
#
loop_
_entity.id
_entity.type
_entity.pdbx_description
1 polymer ?
#
loop_
_entity_poly.entity_id
_entity_poly.type
_entity_poly.pdbx_seq_one_letter_code
_entity_poly.pdbx_strand_id
1 'polypeptide(L)'
;RLTISVAPPRFGYEDRPSRPIHVAQPGADATATEREQYQLEMVFRVEQESYLRDLFNQTLPHRYMTQLSTPLVSQTVPAFWQQVEADFGQNNAMGSVDMIQEFEAVLAMDFASVTELFQRLRGVRNRLNRQGEEVLRVHLLPSQLMIGKVLALLPSHLWGPSVTFTSEEFTLEKVQRKLIAI
;
A
#
# COMPACT_ATOMS: atom_id res chain seq x y z
N ARG A 1 -31.69 34.67 0.07
CA ARG A 1 -30.84 33.46 -0.01
C ARG A 1 -30.03 33.42 1.27
N LEU A 2 -30.47 32.64 2.26
CA LEU A 2 -29.73 32.43 3.51
C LEU A 2 -28.75 31.29 3.24
N THR A 3 -27.47 31.61 3.07
CA THR A 3 -26.37 30.65 3.07
C THR A 3 -26.18 30.20 4.53
N ILE A 4 -26.84 29.12 4.92
CA ILE A 4 -26.46 28.39 6.13
C ILE A 4 -25.13 27.73 5.78
N SER A 5 -24.03 28.32 6.25
CA SER A 5 -22.70 27.71 6.18
C SER A 5 -22.67 26.58 7.21
N VAL A 6 -23.27 25.43 6.87
CA VAL A 6 -23.11 24.22 7.67
C VAL A 6 -21.64 23.78 7.54
N ALA A 7 -20.96 23.62 8.67
CA ALA A 7 -19.62 23.05 8.68
C ALA A 7 -19.66 21.62 8.08
N PRO A 8 -18.62 21.23 7.30
CA PRO A 8 -18.55 19.88 6.76
C PRO A 8 -18.58 18.82 7.87
N PRO A 9 -19.08 17.60 7.59
CA PRO A 9 -19.11 16.52 8.57
C PRO A 9 -17.71 16.23 9.11
N ARG A 10 -17.61 15.98 10.42
CA ARG A 10 -16.33 15.82 11.13
C ARG A 10 -15.51 14.60 10.72
N PHE A 11 -16.13 13.63 10.04
CA PHE A 11 -15.50 12.38 9.65
C PHE A 11 -15.66 12.17 8.14
N GLY A 12 -14.56 11.81 7.48
CA GLY A 12 -14.52 11.50 6.06
C GLY A 12 -14.81 10.03 5.78
N TYR A 13 -14.77 9.66 4.50
CA TYR A 13 -14.94 8.26 4.07
C TYR A 13 -13.78 7.37 4.55
N GLU A 14 -12.58 7.93 4.65
CA GLU A 14 -11.33 7.26 5.06
C GLU A 14 -11.31 6.83 6.55
N ASP A 15 -12.14 7.45 7.40
CA ASP A 15 -12.08 7.26 8.86
C ASP A 15 -12.81 6.00 9.36
N ARG A 16 -13.65 5.40 8.50
CA ARG A 16 -14.64 4.38 8.87
C ARG A 16 -14.22 2.93 8.56
N PRO A 17 -13.42 2.63 7.52
CA PRO A 17 -12.98 1.26 7.25
C PRO A 17 -12.22 0.64 8.43
N SER A 18 -11.46 1.46 9.16
CA SER A 18 -10.54 1.00 10.21
C SER A 18 -11.15 0.96 11.63
N ARG A 19 -12.24 1.70 11.90
CA ARG A 19 -12.85 1.75 13.25
C ARG A 19 -14.33 2.12 13.27
N PRO A 20 -15.10 1.61 14.26
CA PRO A 20 -16.42 2.13 14.55
C PRO A 20 -16.31 3.59 14.99
N ILE A 21 -16.83 4.51 14.19
CA ILE A 21 -16.87 5.93 14.58
C ILE A 21 -18.17 6.18 15.35
N HIS A 22 -18.07 6.68 16.59
CA HIS A 22 -19.21 7.06 17.42
C HIS A 22 -19.45 8.59 17.35
N VAL A 23 -20.68 9.02 17.07
CA VAL A 23 -21.09 10.44 17.24
C VAL A 23 -21.82 10.55 18.56
N ALA A 24 -21.35 11.44 19.44
CA ALA A 24 -22.04 11.70 20.69
C ALA A 24 -23.40 12.36 20.41
N GLN A 25 -24.45 11.79 20.98
CA GLN A 25 -25.78 12.38 20.90
C GLN A 25 -25.80 13.71 21.68
N PRO A 26 -26.39 14.79 21.13
CA PRO A 26 -26.47 16.06 21.83
C PRO A 26 -27.27 15.92 23.13
N GLY A 27 -26.79 16.55 24.21
CA GLY A 27 -27.48 16.58 25.50
C GLY A 27 -28.79 17.39 25.47
N ALA A 28 -29.54 17.34 26.57
CA ALA A 28 -30.81 18.07 26.70
C ALA A 28 -30.65 19.60 26.51
N ASP A 29 -29.48 20.14 26.91
CA ASP A 29 -29.14 21.57 26.81
C ASP A 29 -28.50 21.96 25.47
N ALA A 30 -28.38 21.03 24.52
CA ALA A 30 -27.75 21.28 23.23
C ALA A 30 -28.54 22.32 22.41
N THR A 31 -27.79 23.21 21.77
CA THR A 31 -28.31 24.25 20.88
C THR A 31 -28.99 23.65 19.65
N ALA A 32 -29.89 24.42 19.01
CA ALA A 32 -30.55 24.00 17.79
C ALA A 32 -29.54 23.64 16.67
N THR A 33 -28.44 24.40 16.58
CA THR A 33 -27.35 24.15 15.62
C THR A 33 -26.61 22.85 15.90
N GLU A 34 -26.34 22.50 17.16
CA GLU A 34 -25.70 21.22 17.51
C GLU A 34 -26.61 20.02 17.17
N ARG A 35 -27.92 20.17 17.36
CA ARG A 35 -28.90 19.15 16.98
C ARG A 35 -29.00 18.99 15.46
N GLU A 36 -29.00 20.09 14.71
CA GLU A 36 -28.98 20.09 13.25
C GLU A 36 -27.70 19.46 12.70
N GLN A 37 -26.55 19.81 13.28
CA GLN A 37 -25.27 19.22 12.90
C GLN A 37 -25.21 17.72 13.20
N TYR A 38 -25.73 17.27 14.34
CA TYR A 38 -25.86 15.85 14.66
C TYR A 38 -26.74 15.10 13.64
N GLN A 39 -27.89 15.68 13.24
CA GLN A 39 -28.77 15.08 12.23
C GLN A 39 -28.06 14.94 10.88
N LEU A 40 -27.32 15.97 10.44
CA LEU A 40 -26.54 15.91 9.21
C LEU A 40 -25.42 14.87 9.28
N GLU A 41 -24.73 14.76 10.41
CA GLU A 41 -23.72 13.71 10.63
C GLU A 41 -24.34 12.32 10.59
N MET A 42 -25.55 12.13 11.11
CA MET A 42 -26.26 10.85 11.06
C MET A 42 -26.71 10.49 9.64
N VAL A 43 -27.24 11.44 8.86
CA VAL A 43 -27.62 11.20 7.45
C VAL A 43 -26.40 10.84 6.62
N PHE A 44 -25.33 11.63 6.71
CA PHE A 44 -24.09 11.36 5.99
C PHE A 44 -23.52 9.99 6.34
N ARG A 45 -23.64 9.53 7.60
CA ARG A 45 -23.25 8.17 8.00
C ARG A 45 -24.06 7.08 7.34
N VAL A 46 -25.37 7.23 7.21
CA VAL A 46 -26.18 6.22 6.54
C VAL A 46 -25.78 6.13 5.07
N GLU A 47 -25.57 7.26 4.40
CA GLU A 47 -25.11 7.32 3.01
C GLU A 47 -23.74 6.67 2.83
N GLN A 48 -22.77 7.02 3.67
CA GLN A 48 -21.43 6.42 3.65
C GLN A 48 -21.47 4.89 3.85
N GLU A 49 -22.37 4.40 4.72
CA GLU A 49 -22.46 2.95 5.00
C GLU A 49 -23.05 2.21 3.80
N SER A 50 -24.11 2.78 3.21
CA SER A 50 -24.69 2.25 1.98
C SER A 50 -23.65 2.22 0.86
N TYR A 51 -22.95 3.33 0.65
CA TYR A 51 -21.91 3.44 -0.36
C TYR A 51 -20.81 2.38 -0.21
N LEU A 52 -20.28 2.19 1.01
CA LEU A 52 -19.24 1.18 1.25
C LEU A 52 -19.74 -0.24 1.05
N ARG A 53 -20.99 -0.53 1.46
CA ARG A 53 -21.60 -1.85 1.20
C ARG A 53 -21.80 -2.10 -0.29
N ASP A 54 -22.26 -1.09 -1.03
CA ASP A 54 -22.42 -1.16 -2.48
C ASP A 54 -21.07 -1.36 -3.17
N LEU A 55 -20.04 -0.64 -2.71
CA LEU A 55 -18.68 -0.80 -3.19
C LEU A 55 -18.17 -2.24 -2.97
N PHE A 56 -18.37 -2.83 -1.79
CA PHE A 56 -18.01 -4.22 -1.53
C PHE A 56 -18.73 -5.20 -2.46
N ASN A 57 -20.04 -5.02 -2.65
CA ASN A 57 -20.83 -5.86 -3.57
C ASN A 57 -20.35 -5.75 -5.03
N GLN A 58 -19.82 -4.59 -5.43
CA GLN A 58 -19.35 -4.34 -6.79
C GLN A 58 -17.91 -4.78 -7.04
N THR A 59 -17.05 -4.67 -6.03
CA THR A 59 -15.60 -4.85 -6.18
C THR A 59 -15.11 -6.24 -5.77
N LEU A 60 -15.78 -6.90 -4.84
CA LEU A 60 -15.37 -8.22 -4.37
C LEU A 60 -15.87 -9.33 -5.31
N PRO A 61 -15.12 -10.44 -5.45
CA PRO A 61 -15.56 -11.56 -6.26
C PRO A 61 -16.92 -12.10 -5.82
N HIS A 62 -17.83 -12.31 -6.77
CA HIS A 62 -19.19 -12.82 -6.46
C HIS A 62 -19.15 -14.16 -5.72
N ARG A 63 -18.18 -15.03 -6.04
CA ARG A 63 -17.96 -16.30 -5.34
C ARG A 63 -17.58 -16.10 -3.87
N TYR A 64 -16.81 -15.07 -3.55
CA TYR A 64 -16.47 -14.74 -2.17
C TYR A 64 -17.73 -14.28 -1.42
N MET A 65 -18.49 -13.36 -2.01
CA MET A 65 -19.72 -12.81 -1.39
C MET A 65 -20.79 -13.87 -1.10
N THR A 66 -20.89 -14.91 -1.94
CA THR A 66 -21.86 -16.01 -1.77
C THR A 66 -21.42 -17.08 -0.78
N GLN A 67 -20.15 -17.10 -0.37
CA GLN A 67 -19.57 -18.09 0.55
C GLN A 67 -19.33 -17.53 1.96
N LEU A 68 -19.73 -16.28 2.21
CA LEU A 68 -19.60 -15.67 3.53
C LEU A 68 -20.38 -16.46 4.58
N SER A 69 -19.69 -16.83 5.66
CA SER A 69 -20.34 -17.47 6.82
C SER A 69 -21.33 -16.55 7.53
N THR A 70 -21.13 -15.23 7.41
CA THR A 70 -22.07 -14.20 7.87
C THR A 70 -22.34 -13.22 6.73
N PRO A 71 -23.60 -13.03 6.28
CA PRO A 71 -23.91 -12.11 5.18
C PRO A 71 -23.46 -10.66 5.49
N LEU A 72 -23.01 -9.91 4.48
CA LEU A 72 -22.60 -8.50 4.63
C LEU A 72 -23.67 -7.63 5.32
N VAL A 73 -24.95 -7.88 5.03
CA VAL A 73 -26.09 -7.16 5.65
C VAL A 73 -26.20 -7.39 7.15
N SER A 74 -25.64 -8.49 7.65
CA SER A 74 -25.65 -8.88 9.07
C SER A 74 -24.34 -8.49 9.79
N GLN A 75 -23.42 -7.81 9.10
CA GLN A 75 -22.14 -7.36 9.65
C GLN A 75 -22.04 -5.83 9.66
N THR A 76 -21.20 -5.31 10.57
CA THR A 76 -20.79 -3.90 10.50
C THR A 76 -19.75 -3.73 9.39
N VAL A 77 -19.73 -2.57 8.73
CA VAL A 77 -18.74 -2.26 7.69
C VAL A 77 -17.29 -2.44 8.17
N PRO A 78 -16.89 -1.98 9.38
CA PRO A 78 -15.53 -2.20 9.87
C PRO A 78 -15.19 -3.69 10.08
N ALA A 79 -16.12 -4.48 10.63
CA ALA A 79 -15.89 -5.92 10.84
C ALA A 79 -15.72 -6.66 9.51
N PHE A 80 -16.56 -6.33 8.52
CA PHE A 80 -16.45 -6.92 7.20
C PHE A 80 -15.16 -6.50 6.49
N TRP A 81 -14.75 -5.23 6.62
CA TRP A 81 -13.48 -4.74 6.10
C TRP A 81 -12.29 -5.50 6.69
N GLN A 82 -12.24 -5.69 8.01
CA GLN A 82 -11.21 -6.49 8.66
C GLN A 82 -11.20 -7.94 8.19
N GLN A 83 -12.37 -8.53 7.94
CA GLN A 83 -12.47 -9.87 7.38
C GLN A 83 -11.87 -9.92 5.95
N VAL A 84 -12.21 -8.95 5.10
CA VAL A 84 -11.63 -8.82 3.75
C VAL A 84 -10.11 -8.65 3.81
N GLU A 85 -9.61 -7.82 4.74
CA GLU A 85 -8.18 -7.66 4.97
C GLU A 85 -7.51 -8.95 5.46
N ALA A 86 -8.17 -9.74 6.31
CA ALA A 86 -7.64 -11.04 6.74
C ALA A 86 -7.60 -12.05 5.58
N ASP A 87 -8.68 -12.13 4.81
CA ASP A 87 -8.87 -13.12 3.75
C ASP A 87 -8.04 -12.79 2.49
N PHE A 88 -7.83 -11.51 2.18
CA PHE A 88 -7.08 -11.06 0.99
C PHE A 88 -5.75 -10.39 1.32
N GLY A 89 -5.61 -9.75 2.47
CA GLY A 89 -4.42 -8.97 2.85
C GLY A 89 -3.21 -9.82 3.22
N GLN A 90 -3.40 -11.11 3.55
CA GLN A 90 -2.29 -12.06 3.76
C GLN A 90 -1.88 -12.84 2.51
N ASN A 91 -2.37 -12.48 1.31
CA ASN A 91 -1.99 -13.20 0.11
C ASN A 91 -0.51 -12.96 -0.25
N ASN A 92 0.14 -13.97 -0.85
CA ASN A 92 1.51 -13.91 -1.37
C ASN A 92 1.74 -12.67 -2.28
N ALA A 93 0.71 -12.17 -2.96
CA ALA A 93 0.80 -10.94 -3.73
C ALA A 93 1.14 -9.71 -2.87
N MET A 94 0.54 -9.58 -1.68
CA MET A 94 0.82 -8.46 -0.76
C MET A 94 2.24 -8.54 -0.24
N GLY A 95 2.69 -9.72 0.20
CA GLY A 95 4.09 -9.90 0.63
C GLY A 95 5.10 -9.59 -0.49
N SER A 96 4.76 -9.86 -1.75
CA SER A 96 5.57 -9.43 -2.90
C SER A 96 5.60 -7.91 -3.05
N VAL A 97 4.46 -7.23 -2.89
CA VAL A 97 4.37 -5.76 -2.94
C VAL A 97 5.19 -5.12 -1.84
N ASP A 98 5.10 -5.63 -0.60
CA ASP A 98 5.88 -5.13 0.53
C ASP A 98 7.39 -5.25 0.27
N MET A 99 7.85 -6.37 -0.29
CA MET A 99 9.25 -6.55 -0.66
C MET A 99 9.69 -5.63 -1.82
N ILE A 100 8.80 -5.32 -2.76
CA ILE A 100 9.08 -4.33 -3.82
C ILE A 100 9.22 -2.94 -3.22
N GLN A 101 8.35 -2.56 -2.28
CA GLN A 101 8.45 -1.29 -1.57
C GLN A 101 9.71 -1.23 -0.70
N GLU A 102 10.07 -2.32 -0.02
CA GLU A 102 11.34 -2.44 0.72
C GLU A 102 12.55 -2.23 -0.21
N PHE A 103 12.51 -2.79 -1.43
CA PHE A 103 13.57 -2.61 -2.42
C PHE A 103 13.73 -1.13 -2.85
N GLU A 104 12.62 -0.45 -3.15
CA GLU A 104 12.65 0.98 -3.50
C GLU A 104 13.07 1.86 -2.30
N ALA A 105 12.68 1.49 -1.07
CA ALA A 105 13.14 2.18 0.14
C ALA A 105 14.66 2.02 0.35
N VAL A 106 15.24 0.86 0.02
CA VAL A 106 16.70 0.65 0.04
C VAL A 106 17.41 1.48 -1.03
N LEU A 107 16.77 1.77 -2.17
CA LEU A 107 17.34 2.67 -3.18
C LEU A 107 17.28 4.13 -2.77
N ALA A 108 16.29 4.52 -1.98
CA ALA A 108 16.06 5.90 -1.55
C ALA A 108 16.78 6.28 -0.24
N MET A 109 17.32 5.32 0.51
CA MET A 109 18.03 5.59 1.76
C MET A 109 19.45 6.13 1.52
N ASP A 110 19.93 6.92 2.48
CA ASP A 110 21.36 7.18 2.60
C ASP A 110 22.09 5.88 2.95
N PHE A 111 23.25 5.64 2.33
CA PHE A 111 24.07 4.46 2.55
C PHE A 111 25.51 4.86 2.88
N ALA A 112 26.14 4.16 3.82
CA ALA A 112 27.52 4.47 4.22
C ALA A 112 28.55 3.98 3.19
N SER A 113 28.20 2.95 2.41
CA SER A 113 29.05 2.43 1.34
C SER A 113 28.25 1.75 0.22
N VAL A 114 28.83 1.72 -0.98
CA VAL A 114 28.28 0.95 -2.12
C VAL A 114 28.15 -0.54 -1.76
N THR A 115 29.09 -1.09 -1.00
CA THR A 115 29.03 -2.49 -0.53
C THR A 115 27.78 -2.76 0.30
N GLU A 116 27.47 -1.88 1.25
CA GLU A 116 26.27 -2.00 2.08
C GLU A 116 24.99 -1.93 1.24
N LEU A 117 24.91 -0.97 0.32
CA LEU A 117 23.77 -0.83 -0.60
C LEU A 117 23.53 -2.12 -1.39
N PHE A 118 24.57 -2.68 -2.01
CA PHE A 118 24.46 -3.93 -2.76
C PHE A 118 24.05 -5.12 -1.88
N GLN A 119 24.54 -5.20 -0.64
CA GLN A 119 24.16 -6.26 0.29
C GLN A 119 22.66 -6.19 0.65
N ARG A 120 22.16 -5.00 1.02
CA ARG A 120 20.75 -4.80 1.36
C ARG A 120 19.84 -5.11 0.17
N LEU A 121 20.14 -4.55 -1.01
CA LEU A 121 19.38 -4.80 -2.23
C LEU A 121 19.38 -6.27 -2.65
N ARG A 122 20.51 -6.99 -2.52
CA ARG A 122 20.56 -8.44 -2.76
C ARG A 122 19.68 -9.21 -1.77
N GLY A 123 19.66 -8.81 -0.50
CA GLY A 123 18.81 -9.42 0.51
C GLY A 123 17.34 -9.39 0.12
N VAL A 124 16.82 -8.19 -0.22
CA VAL A 124 15.43 -8.00 -0.64
C VAL A 124 15.15 -8.71 -1.96
N ARG A 125 16.02 -8.52 -2.97
CA ARG A 125 15.90 -9.19 -4.27
C ARG A 125 15.80 -10.70 -4.15
N ASN A 126 16.65 -11.32 -3.32
CA ASN A 126 16.70 -12.77 -3.19
C ASN A 126 15.44 -13.31 -2.51
N ARG A 127 14.89 -12.60 -1.52
CA ARG A 127 13.61 -12.94 -0.89
C ARG A 127 12.46 -12.85 -1.90
N LEU A 128 12.36 -11.72 -2.62
CA LEU A 128 11.32 -11.51 -3.63
C LEU A 128 11.39 -12.54 -4.76
N ASN A 129 12.59 -12.81 -5.28
CA ASN A 129 12.78 -13.80 -6.34
C ASN A 129 12.51 -15.23 -5.88
N ARG A 130 12.83 -15.57 -4.63
CA ARG A 130 12.48 -16.89 -4.08
C ARG A 130 10.97 -17.07 -4.08
N GLN A 131 10.24 -16.08 -3.57
CA GLN A 131 8.79 -16.10 -3.56
C GLN A 131 8.19 -16.13 -4.98
N GLY A 132 8.75 -15.33 -5.90
CA GLY A 132 8.37 -15.35 -7.31
C GLY A 132 8.59 -16.72 -7.96
N GLU A 133 9.70 -17.39 -7.66
CA GLU A 133 9.99 -18.72 -8.18
C GLU A 133 9.04 -19.78 -7.60
N GLU A 134 8.73 -19.71 -6.30
CA GLU A 134 7.83 -20.65 -5.64
C GLU A 134 6.38 -20.53 -6.13
N VAL A 135 5.89 -19.29 -6.31
CA VAL A 135 4.47 -19.02 -6.61
C VAL A 135 4.21 -18.89 -8.11
N LEU A 136 5.12 -18.25 -8.84
CA LEU A 136 4.93 -17.84 -10.23
C LEU A 136 5.92 -18.49 -11.21
N ARG A 137 6.92 -19.25 -10.72
CA ARG A 137 8.00 -19.85 -11.54
C ARG A 137 8.78 -18.81 -12.34
N VAL A 138 8.95 -17.61 -11.78
CA VAL A 138 9.68 -16.50 -12.41
C VAL A 138 10.54 -15.73 -11.41
N HIS A 139 11.66 -15.19 -11.91
CA HIS A 139 12.44 -14.18 -11.21
C HIS A 139 11.84 -12.79 -11.45
N LEU A 140 11.15 -12.24 -10.45
CA LEU A 140 10.49 -10.93 -10.53
C LEU A 140 11.48 -9.76 -10.67
N LEU A 141 12.68 -9.88 -10.08
CA LEU A 141 13.69 -8.82 -10.07
C LEU A 141 15.01 -9.34 -10.66
N PRO A 142 15.22 -9.20 -11.99
CA PRO A 142 16.44 -9.62 -12.64
C PRO A 142 17.63 -8.77 -12.20
N SER A 143 18.83 -9.36 -12.24
CA SER A 143 20.08 -8.69 -11.83
C SER A 143 20.30 -7.37 -12.56
N GLN A 144 19.96 -7.31 -13.84
CA GLN A 144 20.13 -6.16 -14.71
C GLN A 144 19.28 -4.96 -14.27
N LEU A 145 18.05 -5.21 -13.80
CA LEU A 145 17.18 -4.16 -13.27
C LEU A 145 17.78 -3.55 -11.99
N MET A 146 18.28 -4.39 -11.08
CA MET A 146 18.96 -3.92 -9.88
C MET A 146 20.20 -3.08 -10.23
N ILE A 147 21.03 -3.54 -11.16
CA ILE A 147 22.21 -2.78 -11.61
C ILE A 147 21.78 -1.41 -12.16
N GLY A 148 20.80 -1.38 -13.09
CA GLY A 148 20.33 -0.13 -13.68
C GLY A 148 19.79 0.86 -12.65
N LYS A 149 19.04 0.37 -11.66
CA LYS A 149 18.53 1.18 -10.54
C LYS A 149 19.67 1.78 -9.71
N VAL A 150 20.69 1.00 -9.37
CA VAL A 150 21.87 1.51 -8.63
C VAL A 150 22.64 2.55 -9.43
N LEU A 151 22.89 2.31 -10.72
CA LEU A 151 23.58 3.27 -11.59
C LEU A 151 22.81 4.58 -11.74
N ALA A 152 21.47 4.52 -11.71
CA ALA A 152 20.62 5.71 -11.76
C ALA A 152 20.69 6.59 -10.51
N LEU A 153 21.19 6.07 -9.38
CA LEU A 153 21.40 6.86 -8.16
C LEU A 153 22.65 7.74 -8.23
N LEU A 154 23.59 7.41 -9.12
CA LEU A 154 24.90 8.04 -9.19
C LEU A 154 25.04 8.88 -10.46
N PRO A 155 25.68 10.06 -10.41
CA PRO A 155 25.99 10.83 -11.61
C PRO A 155 26.72 9.98 -12.66
N SER A 156 26.23 10.00 -13.90
CA SER A 156 26.69 9.11 -14.96
C SER A 156 28.17 9.24 -15.31
N HIS A 157 28.78 10.41 -15.11
CA HIS A 157 30.20 10.63 -15.36
C HIS A 157 31.11 9.86 -14.39
N LEU A 158 30.62 9.46 -13.21
CA LEU A 158 31.40 8.68 -12.25
C LEU A 158 31.63 7.24 -12.73
N TRP A 159 30.61 6.63 -13.31
CA TRP A 159 30.62 5.20 -13.63
C TRP A 159 30.58 4.90 -15.13
N GLY A 160 30.10 5.83 -15.96
CA GLY A 160 29.89 5.66 -17.41
C GLY A 160 31.11 5.15 -18.17
N PRO A 161 32.33 5.70 -17.94
CA PRO A 161 33.53 5.20 -18.59
C PRO A 161 33.94 3.78 -18.15
N SER A 162 33.58 3.39 -16.92
CA SER A 162 34.05 2.15 -16.29
C SER A 162 33.10 0.97 -16.52
N VAL A 163 31.79 1.23 -16.66
CA VAL A 163 30.74 0.21 -16.79
C VAL A 163 30.40 -0.04 -18.26
N THR A 164 30.70 -1.23 -18.74
CA THR A 164 30.42 -1.65 -20.12
C THR A 164 29.08 -2.40 -20.21
N PHE A 165 28.23 -2.02 -21.15
CA PHE A 165 26.90 -2.62 -21.34
C PHE A 165 26.95 -3.83 -22.30
N THR A 166 27.54 -4.93 -21.83
CA THR A 166 27.58 -6.23 -22.53
C THR A 166 27.17 -7.35 -21.58
N SER A 167 26.74 -8.51 -22.10
CA SER A 167 26.32 -9.65 -21.25
C SER A 167 27.43 -10.15 -20.32
N GLU A 168 28.69 -10.07 -20.77
CA GLU A 168 29.86 -10.49 -20.01
C GLU A 168 30.23 -9.52 -18.89
N GLU A 169 30.13 -8.20 -19.14
CA GLU A 169 30.56 -7.18 -18.18
C GLU A 169 29.44 -6.69 -17.26
N PHE A 170 28.20 -6.71 -17.73
CA PHE A 170 27.04 -6.15 -17.04
C PHE A 170 26.42 -7.14 -16.03
N THR A 171 27.25 -7.60 -15.10
CA THR A 171 26.88 -8.51 -14.01
C THR A 171 26.95 -7.81 -12.65
N LEU A 172 26.18 -8.30 -11.67
CA LEU A 172 26.13 -7.69 -10.33
C LEU A 172 27.52 -7.62 -9.69
N GLU A 173 28.35 -8.65 -9.89
CA GLU A 173 29.67 -8.74 -9.29
C GLU A 173 30.65 -7.76 -9.93
N LYS A 174 30.71 -7.71 -11.28
CA LYS A 174 31.62 -6.83 -12.00
C LYS A 174 31.25 -5.37 -11.82
N VAL A 175 29.96 -5.03 -11.89
CA VAL A 175 29.51 -3.65 -11.69
C VAL A 175 29.71 -3.20 -10.24
N GLN A 176 29.40 -4.05 -9.25
CA GLN A 176 29.69 -3.72 -7.85
C GLN A 176 31.19 -3.44 -7.64
N ARG A 177 32.07 -4.28 -8.18
CA ARG A 177 33.53 -4.06 -8.08
C ARG A 177 33.96 -2.74 -8.68
N LYS A 178 33.44 -2.38 -9.85
CA LYS A 178 33.75 -1.09 -10.51
C LYS A 178 33.25 0.09 -9.68
N LEU A 179 32.05 0.00 -9.09
CA LEU A 179 31.49 1.07 -8.27
C LEU A 179 32.19 1.24 -6.91
N ILE A 180 32.71 0.16 -6.32
CA ILE A 180 33.51 0.24 -5.08
C ILE A 180 34.87 0.91 -5.33
N ALA A 181 35.39 0.85 -6.55
CA ALA A 181 36.68 1.41 -6.92
C ALA A 181 36.65 2.90 -7.29
N ILE A 182 35.45 3.50 -7.32
CA ILE A 182 35.22 4.94 -7.55
C ILE A 182 35.17 5.65 -6.21
#